data_AF-A0A1A7Y1A4-F1
#
_entry.id   AF-A0A1A7Y1A4-F1
#
_cell.length_a   1.000
_cell.length_b   1.000
_cell.length_c   1.000
_cell.angle_alpha   90.00
_cell.angle_beta   90.00
_cell.angle_gamma   90.00
#
_symmetry.space_group_name_H-M   'P 1'
#
loop_
_entity.id
_entity.type
_entity.pdbx_description
1 polymer ?
#
loop_
_entity_poly.entity_id
_entity_poly.type
_entity_poly.pdbx_seq_one_letter_code
_entity_poly.pdbx_strand_id
1 'polypeptide(L)'
;GSRSGSGPSSGHPLQRSESFVVFQTKDLPAINISFGPFAQDQALSKELLQPASPLDIPGQLTVGWKVRAFIVQARVFSNNPTVQVFFYIAGRDWDDFKAQDNLPCIRLHAFRDVREIKTSCRMRGNLAQCLAQLELPPSWFNTNVA
;
A
#
# COMPACT_ATOMS: atom_id res chain seq x y z
N GLY A 1 -18.66 -8.01 -71.70
CA GLY A 1 -19.04 -8.43 -70.34
C GLY A 1 -17.82 -8.31 -69.44
N SER A 2 -17.78 -7.28 -68.61
CA SER A 2 -16.72 -7.01 -67.64
C SER A 2 -16.94 -7.86 -66.38
N ARG A 3 -16.00 -8.74 -66.06
CA ARG A 3 -15.96 -9.48 -64.79
C ARG A 3 -15.47 -8.55 -63.70
N SER A 4 -16.35 -8.19 -62.76
CA SER A 4 -15.99 -7.55 -61.50
C SER A 4 -15.33 -8.60 -60.59
N GLY A 5 -14.05 -8.39 -60.28
CA GLY A 5 -13.33 -9.15 -59.26
C GLY A 5 -13.81 -8.73 -57.87
N SER A 6 -14.33 -9.68 -57.12
CA SER A 6 -14.57 -9.55 -55.67
C SER A 6 -13.23 -9.71 -54.94
N GLY A 7 -12.63 -8.59 -54.52
CA GLY A 7 -11.49 -8.59 -53.60
C GLY A 7 -11.93 -9.01 -52.19
N PRO A 8 -11.02 -9.59 -51.37
CA PRO A 8 -11.35 -10.03 -50.03
C PRO A 8 -11.61 -8.82 -49.14
N SER A 9 -12.79 -8.77 -48.51
CA SER A 9 -13.08 -7.79 -47.46
C SER A 9 -12.13 -8.05 -46.28
N SER A 10 -11.13 -7.20 -46.13
CA SER A 10 -10.31 -7.12 -44.92
C SER A 10 -11.22 -6.79 -43.74
N GLY A 11 -11.63 -7.79 -42.97
CA GLY A 11 -12.40 -7.57 -41.74
C GLY A 11 -11.55 -6.76 -40.76
N HIS A 12 -12.08 -5.63 -40.30
CA HIS A 12 -11.47 -4.89 -39.20
C HIS A 12 -11.50 -5.75 -37.93
N PRO A 13 -10.41 -5.83 -37.15
CA PRO A 13 -10.45 -6.51 -35.87
C PRO A 13 -11.49 -5.83 -34.98
N LEU A 14 -12.45 -6.61 -34.47
CA LEU A 14 -13.44 -6.14 -33.51
C LEU A 14 -12.73 -5.86 -32.18
N GLN A 15 -12.40 -4.60 -31.94
CA GLN A 15 -11.86 -4.16 -30.65
C GLN A 15 -13.04 -3.81 -29.73
N ARG A 16 -13.15 -4.51 -28.59
CA ARG A 16 -14.11 -4.20 -27.52
C ARG A 16 -13.33 -3.95 -26.24
N SER A 17 -13.70 -2.88 -25.54
CA SER A 17 -13.13 -2.51 -24.24
C SER A 17 -14.23 -2.41 -23.21
N GLU A 18 -14.01 -3.01 -22.05
CA GLU A 18 -14.93 -2.97 -20.91
C GLU A 18 -14.15 -2.59 -19.65
N SER A 19 -14.76 -1.76 -18.81
CA SER A 19 -14.21 -1.41 -17.51
C SER A 19 -14.65 -2.43 -16.46
N PHE A 20 -13.77 -2.70 -15.50
CA PHE A 20 -14.07 -3.52 -14.35
C PHE A 20 -13.49 -2.87 -13.09
N VAL A 21 -14.01 -3.27 -11.93
CA VAL A 21 -13.52 -2.84 -10.63
C VAL A 21 -13.15 -4.07 -9.83
N VAL A 22 -11.93 -4.09 -9.27
CA VAL A 22 -11.53 -5.11 -8.31
C VAL A 22 -11.98 -4.68 -6.93
N PHE A 23 -12.95 -5.40 -6.36
CA PHE A 23 -13.52 -5.08 -5.06
C PHE A 23 -13.49 -6.31 -4.15
N GLN A 24 -12.86 -6.15 -2.99
CA GLN A 24 -12.82 -7.17 -1.92
C GLN A 24 -12.22 -8.54 -2.27
N THR A 25 -11.31 -8.62 -3.24
CA THR A 25 -10.62 -9.89 -3.53
C THR A 25 -9.37 -10.05 -2.66
N LYS A 26 -9.14 -11.27 -2.16
CA LYS A 26 -7.89 -11.66 -1.47
C LYS A 26 -6.81 -12.11 -2.46
N ASP A 27 -7.26 -12.73 -3.55
CA ASP A 27 -6.41 -13.24 -4.61
C ASP A 27 -6.45 -12.34 -5.84
N LEU A 28 -5.47 -12.53 -6.73
CA LEU A 28 -5.41 -11.82 -8.00
C LEU A 28 -6.59 -12.27 -8.89
N PRO A 29 -7.40 -11.33 -9.41
CA PRO A 29 -8.43 -11.68 -10.38
C PRO A 29 -7.80 -12.29 -11.64
N ALA A 30 -8.52 -13.23 -12.26
CA ALA A 30 -8.13 -13.83 -13.52
C ALA A 30 -9.14 -13.50 -14.62
N ILE A 31 -8.66 -13.32 -15.84
CA ILE A 31 -9.48 -13.22 -17.03
C ILE A 31 -9.56 -14.61 -17.65
N ASN A 32 -10.78 -15.09 -17.88
CA ASN A 32 -11.02 -16.30 -18.64
C ASN A 32 -11.11 -15.95 -20.14
N ILE A 33 -10.28 -16.61 -20.94
CA ILE A 33 -10.23 -16.43 -22.40
C ILE A 33 -10.67 -17.75 -23.02
N SER A 34 -11.80 -17.72 -23.72
CA SER A 34 -12.34 -18.88 -24.45
C SER A 34 -12.31 -18.67 -25.96
N PHE A 35 -11.84 -19.67 -26.70
CA PHE A 35 -11.88 -19.72 -28.15
C PHE A 35 -12.32 -21.12 -28.63
N GLY A 36 -13.61 -21.26 -28.91
CA GLY A 36 -14.19 -22.56 -29.26
C GLY A 36 -14.02 -23.59 -28.12
N PRO A 37 -13.39 -24.76 -28.37
CA PRO A 37 -13.17 -25.78 -27.34
C PRO A 37 -11.99 -25.47 -26.40
N PHE A 38 -11.25 -24.39 -26.64
CA PHE A 38 -10.12 -23.99 -25.82
C PHE A 38 -10.54 -22.92 -24.82
N ALA A 39 -10.15 -23.07 -23.56
CA ALA A 39 -10.31 -22.05 -22.54
C ALA A 39 -9.05 -21.99 -21.68
N GLN A 40 -8.67 -20.78 -21.28
CA GLN A 40 -7.52 -20.56 -20.40
C GLN A 40 -7.80 -19.39 -19.45
N ASP A 41 -7.46 -19.59 -18.18
CA ASP A 41 -7.47 -18.53 -17.18
C ASP A 41 -6.10 -17.86 -17.13
N GLN A 42 -6.09 -16.53 -17.17
CA GLN A 42 -4.90 -15.70 -17.03
C GLN A 42 -5.05 -14.77 -15.83
N ALA A 43 -4.27 -15.00 -14.78
CA ALA A 43 -4.21 -14.08 -13.64
C ALA A 43 -3.68 -12.70 -14.08
N LEU A 44 -4.33 -11.65 -13.60
CA LEU A 44 -3.90 -10.26 -13.82
C LEU A 44 -2.70 -9.94 -12.94
N SER A 45 -1.70 -9.29 -13.54
CA SER A 45 -0.50 -8.85 -12.82
C SER A 45 -0.84 -7.77 -11.79
N LYS A 46 -0.17 -7.80 -10.64
CA LYS A 46 -0.40 -6.82 -9.56
C LYS A 46 -0.13 -5.39 -10.02
N GLU A 47 0.90 -5.21 -10.84
CA GLU A 47 1.32 -3.91 -11.38
C GLU A 47 0.25 -3.24 -12.26
N LEU A 48 -0.64 -4.04 -12.86
CA LEU A 48 -1.77 -3.55 -13.64
C LEU A 48 -2.95 -3.15 -12.74
N LEU A 49 -3.05 -3.75 -11.55
CA LEU A 49 -4.15 -3.53 -10.61
C LEU A 49 -3.84 -2.43 -9.60
N GLN A 50 -2.59 -2.34 -9.13
CA GLN A 50 -2.16 -1.43 -8.07
C GLN A 50 -0.69 -1.01 -8.24
N PRO A 51 -0.32 0.22 -7.83
CA PRO A 51 1.07 0.60 -7.70
C PRO A 51 1.77 -0.25 -6.63
N ALA A 52 3.03 -0.60 -6.87
CA ALA A 52 3.83 -1.35 -5.90
C ALA A 52 3.94 -0.62 -4.55
N SER A 53 3.74 -1.34 -3.46
CA SER A 53 3.90 -0.85 -2.09
C SER A 53 5.07 -1.57 -1.38
N PRO A 54 5.91 -0.87 -0.59
CA PRO A 54 6.97 -1.48 0.20
C PRO A 54 6.48 -2.49 1.25
N LEU A 55 5.17 -2.49 1.54
CA LEU A 55 4.52 -3.37 2.53
C LEU A 55 3.79 -4.55 1.88
N ASP A 56 4.01 -4.77 0.59
CA ASP A 56 3.33 -5.82 -0.17
C ASP A 56 3.81 -7.22 0.20
N ILE A 57 2.86 -8.14 0.34
CA ILE A 57 3.13 -9.57 0.48
C ILE A 57 3.14 -10.20 -0.93
N PRO A 58 4.18 -10.95 -1.30
CA PRO A 58 4.25 -11.61 -2.61
C PRO A 58 3.06 -12.55 -2.86
N GLY A 59 2.47 -12.49 -4.06
CA GLY A 59 1.39 -13.38 -4.49
C GLY A 59 -0.01 -13.04 -3.99
N GLN A 60 -0.17 -12.00 -3.15
CA GLN A 60 -1.46 -11.60 -2.58
C GLN A 60 -1.83 -10.16 -2.94
N LEU A 61 -3.12 -9.92 -3.19
CA LEU A 61 -3.62 -8.59 -3.47
C LEU A 61 -3.89 -7.86 -2.14
N THR A 62 -2.89 -7.13 -1.65
CA THR A 62 -2.94 -6.34 -0.41
C THR A 62 -3.60 -4.98 -0.65
N VAL A 63 -4.87 -4.97 -1.06
CA VAL A 63 -5.64 -3.73 -1.35
C VAL A 63 -5.91 -2.89 -0.10
N GLY A 64 -5.83 -3.50 1.09
CA GLY A 64 -6.61 -3.05 2.24
C GLY A 64 -5.85 -2.21 3.25
N TRP A 65 -4.64 -2.62 3.61
CA TRP A 65 -4.07 -2.22 4.88
C TRP A 65 -2.91 -1.24 4.78
N LYS A 66 -2.91 -0.28 5.69
CA LYS A 66 -1.96 0.83 5.76
C LYS A 66 -1.56 1.05 7.20
N VAL A 67 -0.28 1.32 7.42
CA VAL A 67 0.17 1.86 8.70
C VAL A 67 -0.39 3.28 8.83
N ARG A 68 -1.13 3.51 9.90
CA ARG A 68 -1.63 4.82 10.31
C ARG A 68 -0.82 5.29 11.51
N ALA A 69 -0.68 6.60 11.61
CA ALA A 69 0.00 7.26 12.72
C ALA A 69 -0.97 8.23 13.39
N PHE A 70 -0.94 8.26 14.72
CA PHE A 70 -1.70 9.17 15.56
C PHE A 70 -0.72 9.87 16.50
N ILE A 71 -0.60 11.19 16.35
CA ILE A 71 0.22 12.01 17.24
C ILE A 71 -0.54 12.16 18.56
N VAL A 72 -0.02 11.56 19.63
CA VAL A 72 -0.71 11.51 20.93
C VAL A 72 -0.79 12.91 21.54
N GLN A 73 0.28 13.70 21.38
CA GLN A 73 0.38 15.06 21.90
C GLN A 73 0.91 15.99 20.81
N ALA A 74 0.06 16.90 20.32
CA ALA A 74 0.42 17.82 19.25
C ALA A 74 1.35 18.96 19.69
N ARG A 75 1.46 19.21 21.00
CA ARG A 75 2.32 20.24 21.59
C ARG A 75 3.24 19.60 22.61
N VAL A 76 4.51 19.99 22.56
CA VAL A 76 5.57 19.50 23.44
C VAL A 76 6.24 20.71 24.08
N PHE A 77 6.52 20.63 25.37
CA PHE A 77 7.10 21.73 26.15
C PHE A 77 8.51 21.36 26.61
N SER A 78 9.36 22.35 26.85
CA SER A 78 10.76 22.11 27.25
C SER A 78 10.91 21.38 28.59
N ASN A 79 9.94 21.52 29.50
CA ASN A 79 9.90 20.81 30.77
C ASN A 79 9.40 19.36 30.66
N ASN A 80 8.82 18.98 29.51
CA ASN A 80 8.41 17.63 29.19
C ASN A 80 8.61 17.38 27.68
N PRO A 81 9.87 17.19 27.24
CA PRO A 81 10.22 17.17 25.83
C PRO A 81 9.95 15.81 25.15
N THR A 82 8.96 15.04 25.61
CA THR A 82 8.65 13.72 25.05
C THR A 82 7.60 13.81 23.95
N VAL A 83 7.95 13.30 22.77
CA VAL A 83 7.03 13.04 21.66
C VAL A 83 6.57 11.60 21.71
N GLN A 84 5.26 11.39 21.55
CA GLN A 84 4.67 10.06 21.45
C GLN A 84 3.81 9.99 20.19
N VAL A 85 4.07 8.98 19.36
CA VAL A 85 3.29 8.69 18.16
C VAL A 85 2.83 7.24 18.24
N PHE A 86 1.51 7.06 18.21
CA PHE A 86 0.88 5.76 18.19
C PHE A 86 0.66 5.31 16.76
N PHE A 87 1.21 4.16 16.39
CA PHE A 87 1.05 3.54 15.09
C PHE A 87 0.15 2.32 15.19
N TYR A 88 -0.69 2.13 14.18
CA TYR A 88 -1.58 0.98 14.06
C TYR A 88 -1.79 0.63 12.60
N ILE A 89 -2.13 -0.62 12.31
CA ILE A 89 -2.60 -1.00 10.97
C ILE A 89 -4.10 -0.76 10.89
N ALA A 90 -4.54 -0.18 9.78
CA ALA A 90 -5.94 -0.10 9.43
C ALA A 90 -6.14 -0.56 7.99
N GLY A 91 -7.23 -1.27 7.73
CA GLY A 91 -7.54 -1.77 6.40
C GLY A 91 -8.38 -3.03 6.39
N ARG A 92 -8.52 -3.64 5.22
CA ARG A 92 -9.13 -4.97 5.09
C ARG A 92 -8.11 -6.06 5.46
N ASP A 93 -8.59 -7.10 6.16
CA ASP A 93 -7.89 -8.38 6.40
C ASP A 93 -6.50 -8.24 7.04
N TRP A 94 -6.24 -7.16 7.79
CA TRP A 94 -4.94 -7.00 8.47
C TRP A 94 -4.81 -7.93 9.68
N ASP A 95 -5.94 -8.38 10.23
CA ASP A 95 -6.08 -9.27 11.37
C ASP A 95 -6.10 -10.76 10.97
N ASP A 96 -5.99 -11.08 9.67
CA ASP A 96 -5.72 -12.45 9.22
C ASP A 96 -4.35 -12.91 9.77
N PHE A 97 -4.29 -14.09 10.39
CA PHE A 97 -3.08 -14.60 11.08
C PHE A 97 -1.80 -14.59 10.22
N LYS A 98 -1.92 -14.81 8.90
CA LYS A 98 -0.79 -14.76 7.96
C LYS A 98 -0.20 -13.34 7.81
N ALA A 99 -1.02 -12.30 7.96
CA ALA A 99 -0.55 -10.91 7.90
C ALA A 99 0.14 -10.49 9.20
N GLN A 100 -0.26 -11.07 10.34
CA GLN A 100 0.30 -10.79 11.65
C GLN A 100 1.75 -11.29 11.82
N ASP A 101 2.15 -12.31 11.06
CA ASP A 101 3.54 -12.79 11.02
C ASP A 101 4.49 -11.81 10.29
N ASN A 102 3.94 -10.94 9.43
CA ASN A 102 4.67 -10.02 8.57
C ASN A 102 4.57 -8.54 9.00
N LEU A 103 4.30 -8.27 10.29
CA LEU A 103 4.17 -6.91 10.78
C LEU A 103 5.47 -6.09 10.63
N PRO A 104 5.41 -4.89 10.04
CA PRO A 104 6.60 -4.08 9.79
C PRO A 104 7.23 -3.53 11.07
N CYS A 105 8.53 -3.24 11.00
CA CYS A 105 9.20 -2.38 11.95
C CYS A 105 8.93 -0.93 11.58
N ILE A 106 8.44 -0.14 12.53
CA ILE A 106 8.17 1.29 12.34
C ILE A 106 9.41 2.08 12.76
N ARG A 107 9.81 3.05 11.95
CA ARG A 107 10.84 4.02 12.29
C ARG A 107 10.23 5.42 12.30
N LEU A 108 10.28 6.06 13.46
CA LEU A 108 9.88 7.45 13.63
C LEU A 108 11.12 8.32 13.48
N HIS A 109 11.02 9.30 12.60
CA HIS A 109 12.03 10.32 12.38
C HIS A 109 11.47 11.67 12.80
N ALA A 110 12.25 12.44 13.56
CA ALA A 110 11.96 13.83 13.84
C ALA A 110 13.11 14.69 13.33
N PHE A 111 12.74 15.79 12.69
CA PHE A 111 13.67 16.72 12.07
C PHE A 111 13.42 18.12 12.61
N ARG A 112 14.51 18.84 12.84
CA ARG A 112 14.50 20.28 13.09
C ARG A 112 15.78 20.86 12.50
N ASP A 113 15.62 21.78 11.55
CA ASP A 113 16.69 22.28 10.70
C ASP A 113 17.45 21.12 10.03
N VAL A 114 18.76 20.99 10.29
CA VAL A 114 19.62 19.91 9.77
C VAL A 114 19.79 18.74 10.75
N ARG A 115 19.10 18.75 11.90
CA ARG A 115 19.25 17.73 12.95
C ARG A 115 18.13 16.70 12.84
N GLU A 116 18.52 15.43 12.84
CA GLU A 116 17.61 14.28 12.85
C GLU A 116 17.81 13.48 14.14
N ILE A 117 16.69 13.09 14.75
CA ILE A 117 16.64 12.08 15.80
C ILE A 117 15.62 11.02 15.40
N LYS A 118 15.92 9.76 15.72
CA LYS A 118 15.12 8.63 15.28
C LYS A 118 14.93 7.61 16.38
N THR A 119 13.78 6.99 16.38
CA THR A 119 13.44 5.85 17.24
C THR A 119 12.74 4.80 16.38
N SER A 120 12.73 3.55 16.84
CA SER A 120 12.03 2.48 16.14
C SER A 120 11.21 1.68 17.11
N CYS A 121 10.08 1.18 16.64
CA CYS A 121 9.21 0.33 17.43
C CYS A 121 8.66 -0.78 16.51
N ARG A 122 8.51 -1.99 17.06
CA ARG A 122 7.97 -3.13 16.31
C ARG A 122 6.50 -3.29 16.63
N MET A 123 5.66 -3.40 15.61
CA MET A 123 4.23 -3.63 15.82
C MET A 123 4.01 -5.04 16.39
N ARG A 124 3.14 -5.14 17.40
CA ARG A 124 2.94 -6.38 18.17
C ARG A 124 1.47 -6.56 18.56
N GLY A 125 1.15 -7.81 18.88
CA GLY A 125 -0.17 -8.23 19.35
C GLY A 125 -1.22 -8.24 18.25
N ASN A 126 -2.42 -8.67 18.63
CA ASN A 126 -3.54 -8.86 17.70
C ASN A 126 -4.11 -7.55 17.16
N LEU A 127 -3.67 -6.40 17.69
CA LEU A 127 -4.05 -5.06 17.25
C LEU A 127 -3.02 -4.42 16.31
N ALA A 128 -1.92 -5.11 16.00
CA ALA A 128 -0.83 -4.62 15.16
C ALA A 128 -0.42 -3.17 15.51
N GLN A 129 -0.23 -2.91 16.80
CA GLN A 129 -0.04 -1.56 17.34
C GLN A 129 1.37 -1.33 17.87
N CYS A 130 1.78 -0.06 17.91
CA CYS A 130 3.10 0.32 18.36
C CYS A 130 3.15 1.78 18.84
N LEU A 131 3.60 2.03 20.06
CA LEU A 131 3.85 3.37 20.56
C LEU A 131 5.33 3.71 20.41
N ALA A 132 5.67 4.62 19.52
CA ALA A 132 7.02 5.16 19.40
C ALA A 132 7.17 6.38 20.30
N GLN A 133 8.23 6.40 21.09
CA GLN A 133 8.56 7.50 21.99
C GLN A 133 9.94 8.05 21.68
N LEU A 134 10.05 9.36 21.72
CA LEU A 134 11.23 10.13 21.38
C LEU A 134 11.38 11.28 22.37
N GLU A 135 12.59 11.53 22.85
CA GLU A 135 12.90 12.73 23.62
C GLU A 135 13.52 13.79 22.71
N LEU A 136 12.94 14.99 22.69
CA LEU A 136 13.45 16.12 21.93
C LEU A 136 14.63 16.76 22.67
N PRO A 137 15.76 17.02 22.01
CA PRO A 137 16.90 17.71 22.62
C PRO A 137 16.49 19.08 23.20
N PRO A 138 17.01 19.51 24.36
CA PRO A 138 16.71 20.83 24.91
C PRO A 138 17.06 21.99 23.95
N SER A 139 18.08 21.82 23.11
CA SER A 139 18.44 22.77 22.05
C SER A 139 17.32 22.98 21.02
N TRP A 140 16.35 22.07 20.97
CA TRP A 140 15.15 22.15 20.14
C TRP A 140 14.03 23.02 20.75
N PHE A 141 14.27 23.68 21.88
CA PHE A 141 13.29 24.63 22.46
C PHE A 141 13.81 26.06 22.51
N ASN A 142 15.09 26.26 22.18
CA ASN A 142 15.68 27.59 22.08
C ASN A 142 15.26 28.24 20.76
N THR A 143 14.85 29.51 20.81
CA THR A 143 14.43 30.33 19.67
C THR A 143 15.59 30.88 18.83
N ASN A 144 16.83 30.68 19.27
CA ASN A 144 18.04 31.28 18.69
C ASN A 144 18.86 30.31 17.80
N VAL A 145 18.28 29.18 17.40
CA VAL A 145 18.91 28.28 16.42
C VAL A 145 18.06 28.35 15.17
N ALA A 146 18.43 29.27 14.27
CA ALA A 146 17.99 29.39 12.89
C ALA A 146 19.25 29.41 12.01
#